data_AF-A0A7C6A835-F1
#
_entry.id   AF-A0A7C6A835-F1
#
_cell.length_a   1.000
_cell.length_b   1.000
_cell.length_c   1.000
_cell.angle_alpha   90.00
_cell.angle_beta   90.00
_cell.angle_gamma   90.00
#
_symmetry.space_group_name_H-M   'P 1'
#
loop_
_entity.id
_entity.type
_entity.pdbx_description
1 polymer ?
#
loop_
_entity_poly.entity_id
_entity_poly.type
_entity_poly.pdbx_seq_one_letter_code
_entity_poly.pdbx_strand_id
1 'polypeptide(L)' 'MTRLGRKKRAFFRIVCMDSRKKRDGSALDILGYYDPLKTEDKVKLDIEKYNAWIQKGAKPTEAVENLVKTLKG' A
#
# COMPACT_ATOMS: atom_id res chain seq x y z
N MET A 1 1.87 4.85 -2.93
CA MET A 1 0.80 4.98 -1.91
C MET A 1 -0.07 6.18 -2.25
N THR A 2 -1.39 6.05 -2.10
CA THR A 2 -2.33 7.16 -2.29
C THR A 2 -2.86 7.60 -0.93
N ARG A 3 -2.79 8.90 -0.64
CA ARG A 3 -3.30 9.48 0.61
C ARG A 3 -4.79 9.73 0.47
N LEU A 4 -5.58 9.09 1.31
CA LEU A 4 -7.02 9.26 1.38
C LEU A 4 -7.35 9.68 2.81
N GLY A 5 -7.62 10.97 3.04
CA GLY A 5 -7.84 11.43 4.41
C GLY A 5 -8.31 12.87 4.52
N ARG A 6 -8.99 13.19 5.61
CA ARG A 6 -9.32 14.57 5.99
C ARG A 6 -8.10 15.25 6.63
N LYS A 7 -8.13 16.58 6.74
CA LYS A 7 -7.10 17.34 7.47
C LYS A 7 -6.89 16.71 8.86
N LYS A 8 -5.64 16.39 9.22
CA LYS A 8 -5.21 15.67 10.44
C LYS A 8 -5.64 14.19 10.59
N ARG A 9 -6.25 13.57 9.57
CA ARG A 9 -6.51 12.12 9.55
C ARG A 9 -5.82 11.49 8.34
N ALA A 10 -4.54 11.14 8.51
CA ALA A 10 -3.78 10.49 7.45
C ALA A 10 -4.18 9.02 7.37
N PHE A 11 -4.66 8.59 6.21
CA PHE A 11 -4.90 7.20 5.90
C PHE A 11 -4.36 6.94 4.48
N PHE A 12 -3.67 5.81 4.31
CA PHE A 12 -2.95 5.49 3.09
C PHE A 12 -3.46 4.16 2.55
N ARG A 13 -3.83 4.12 1.27
CA ARG A 13 -4.07 2.83 0.61
C ARG A 13 -2.79 2.32 -0.03
N ILE A 14 -2.53 1.03 0.18
CA ILE A 14 -1.48 0.28 -0.51
C ILE A 14 -2.12 -0.22 -1.79
N VAL A 15 -1.70 0.37 -2.91
CA VAL A 15 -2.27 0.13 -4.23
C VAL A 15 -1.18 -0.27 -5.20
N CYS A 16 -1.51 -1.16 -6.12
CA CYS A 16 -0.72 -1.39 -7.32
C CYS A 16 -1.20 -0.43 -8.41
N MET A 17 -0.27 0.31 -9.01
CA MET A 17 -0.57 1.25 -10.09
C MET A 17 0.56 1.22 -11.12
N ASP A 18 0.21 1.48 -12.38
CA ASP A 18 1.18 1.66 -13.44
C ASP A 18 1.95 2.97 -13.23
N SER A 19 3.28 2.93 -13.35
CA SER A 19 4.14 4.09 -13.09
C SER A 19 3.97 5.22 -14.10
N ARG A 20 3.42 4.93 -15.29
CA ARG A 20 3.18 5.92 -16.35
C ARG A 20 1.81 6.59 -16.21
N LYS A 21 0.92 6.06 -15.36
CA LYS A 21 -0.37 6.70 -15.05
C LYS A 21 -0.16 7.86 -14.09
N LYS A 22 -0.99 8.91 -14.26
CA LYS A 22 -1.03 10.07 -13.36
C LYS A 22 -1.17 9.60 -11.91
N ARG A 23 -0.54 10.33 -10.98
CA ARG A 23 -0.49 10.05 -9.54
C ARG A 23 -1.89 9.88 -8.88
N ASP A 24 -2.92 10.48 -9.49
CA ASP A 24 -4.32 10.41 -9.05
C ASP A 24 -5.19 9.46 -9.91
N GLY A 25 -4.58 8.68 -10.81
CA GLY A 25 -5.27 7.72 -11.65
C GLY A 25 -5.81 6.52 -10.87
N SER A 26 -6.74 5.78 -11.50
CA SER A 26 -7.30 4.55 -10.93
C SER A 26 -6.20 3.52 -10.67
N ALA A 27 -6.15 3.03 -9.43
CA ALA A 27 -5.33 1.89 -9.06
C ALA A 27 -5.72 0.66 -9.89
N LEU A 28 -4.73 -0.15 -10.26
CA LEU A 28 -4.95 -1.45 -10.91
C LEU A 28 -5.52 -2.45 -9.90
N ASP A 29 -4.98 -2.45 -8.68
CA ASP A 29 -5.44 -3.29 -7.59
C ASP A 29 -5.19 -2.62 -6.24
N ILE A 30 -5.98 -2.99 -5.23
CA ILE A 30 -5.84 -2.51 -3.86
C ILE A 30 -5.36 -3.70 -3.02
N LEU A 31 -4.10 -3.65 -2.61
CA LEU A 31 -3.45 -4.71 -1.83
C LEU A 31 -3.73 -4.57 -0.34
N GLY A 32 -4.09 -3.37 0.12
CA GLY A 32 -4.31 -3.13 1.54
C GLY A 32 -4.36 -1.66 1.93
N TYR A 33 -4.14 -1.40 3.21
CA TYR A 33 -4.08 -0.05 3.77
C TYR A 33 -3.07 0.06 4.91
N TYR A 34 -2.68 1.30 5.16
CA TYR A 34 -1.88 1.74 6.29
C TYR A 34 -2.55 2.94 6.95
N ASP A 35 -2.83 2.81 8.25
CA ASP A 35 -3.38 3.85 9.10
C ASP A 35 -2.41 4.12 10.27
N PRO A 36 -1.59 5.18 10.20
CA PRO A 36 -0.66 5.55 11.27
C PRO A 36 -1.36 6.01 12.55
N LEU A 37 -2.67 6.28 12.51
CA LEU A 37 -3.41 6.79 13.66
C LEU A 37 -4.02 5.69 14.53
N LYS A 38 -4.02 4.44 14.03
CA LYS A 38 -4.44 3.28 14.81
C LYS A 38 -3.28 2.72 15.62
N THR A 39 -3.58 2.34 16.86
CA THR A 39 -2.66 1.62 17.76
C THR A 39 -2.58 0.13 17.44
N GLU A 40 -3.68 -0.47 17.00
CA GLU A 40 -3.80 -1.89 16.62
C GLU A 40 -4.28 -2.03 15.17
N ASP A 41 -3.84 -3.08 14.45
CA ASP A 41 -4.15 -3.31 13.03
C ASP A 41 -3.84 -2.09 12.13
N LYS A 42 -2.76 -1.37 12.46
CA LYS A 42 -2.30 -0.18 11.72
C LYS A 42 -1.98 -0.48 10.25
N VAL A 43 -1.68 -1.72 9.92
CA VAL A 43 -1.44 -2.19 8.55
C VAL A 43 -2.28 -3.41 8.31
N LYS A 44 -2.97 -3.42 7.17
CA LYS A 44 -3.55 -4.63 6.60
C LYS A 44 -3.04 -4.78 5.18
N LEU A 45 -2.39 -5.89 4.89
CA LEU A 45 -1.86 -6.21 3.57
C LEU A 45 -2.26 -7.63 3.19
N ASP A 46 -2.85 -7.77 2.01
CA ASP A 46 -3.10 -9.05 1.38
C ASP A 46 -1.78 -9.59 0.78
N ILE A 47 -1.20 -10.56 1.48
CA ILE A 47 0.11 -11.14 1.13
C ILE A 47 0.02 -11.93 -0.18
N GLU A 48 -1.11 -12.59 -0.46
CA GLU A 48 -1.30 -13.37 -1.68
C GLU A 48 -1.31 -12.47 -2.91
N LYS A 49 -2.10 -11.39 -2.86
CA LYS A 49 -2.11 -10.39 -3.93
C LYS A 49 -0.76 -9.68 -4.06
N TYR A 50 -0.13 -9.34 -2.95
CA TYR A 50 1.20 -8.73 -2.97
C TYR A 50 2.20 -9.63 -3.71
N ASN A 51 2.30 -10.90 -3.33
CA ASN A 51 3.20 -11.86 -3.96
C ASN A 51 2.87 -12.06 -5.44
N ALA A 52 1.59 -12.12 -5.81
CA ALA A 52 1.18 -12.23 -7.21
C ALA A 52 1.65 -11.03 -8.05
N TRP A 53 1.60 -9.81 -7.51
CA TRP A 53 2.11 -8.62 -8.20
C TRP A 53 3.63 -8.57 -8.26
N ILE A 54 4.33 -8.99 -7.20
CA ILE A 54 5.79 -9.12 -7.20
C ILE A 54 6.24 -10.11 -8.28
N GLN A 55 5.58 -11.27 -8.40
CA GLN A 55 5.87 -12.25 -9.45
C GLN A 55 5.61 -11.71 -10.87
N LYS A 56 4.60 -10.84 -11.02
CA LYS A 56 4.34 -10.11 -12.27
C LYS A 56 5.37 -9.00 -12.58
N GLY A 57 6.35 -8.77 -11.70
CA GLY A 57 7.40 -7.77 -11.88
C GLY A 57 7.06 -6.39 -11.30
N ALA A 58 6.05 -6.28 -10.43
CA ALA A 58 5.78 -5.04 -9.73
C ALA A 58 6.94 -4.68 -8.79
N LYS A 59 7.34 -3.41 -8.79
CA LYS A 59 8.37 -2.89 -7.88
C LYS A 59 7.70 -2.17 -6.71
N PRO A 60 7.83 -2.67 -5.46
CA PRO A 60 7.32 -1.96 -4.31
C PRO A 60 8.15 -0.70 -4.06
N THR A 61 7.54 0.30 -3.41
CA THR A 61 8.27 1.48 -2.92
C THR A 61 8.88 1.20 -1.55
N GLU A 62 9.95 1.89 -1.17
CA GLU A 62 10.64 1.72 0.12
C GLU A 62 9.69 1.72 1.34
N ALA A 63 8.69 2.60 1.36
CA ALA A 63 7.68 2.63 2.42
C ALA A 63 6.85 1.33 2.51
N VAL A 64 6.51 0.72 1.37
CA VAL A 64 5.78 -0.56 1.33
C VAL A 64 6.71 -1.71 1.74
N GLU A 65 7.97 -1.70 1.30
CA GLU A 65 8.95 -2.70 1.73
C GLU A 65 9.17 -2.69 3.23
N ASN A 66 9.31 -1.51 3.83
CA ASN A 66 9.44 -1.38 5.29
C ASN A 66 8.20 -1.90 6.02
N LEU A 67 6.99 -1.59 5.54
CA LEU A 67 5.76 -2.13 6.13
C LEU A 67 5.70 -3.66 6.03
N VAL A 68 6.06 -4.24 4.89
CA VAL A 68 6.09 -5.69 4.69
C VAL A 68 7.11 -6.36 5.62
N LYS A 69 8.29 -5.76 5.81
CA LYS A 69 9.30 -6.25 6.77
C LYS A 69 8.76 -6.25 8.20
N THR A 70 8.08 -5.17 8.62
CA THR A 70 7.46 -5.10 9.95
C THR A 70 6.34 -6.13 10.15
N LEU A 71 5.62 -6.52 9.10
CA LEU A 71 4.55 -7.53 9.19
C LEU A 71 5.06 -8.99 9.23
N LYS A 72 6.23 -9.25 8.64
CA LYS A 72 6.82 -10.60 8.58
C LYS A 72 7.76 -10.91 9.75
N GLY A 73 8.05 -9.91 10.58
CA GLY A 73 8.94 -9.99 11.74
C GLY A 73 8.20 -10.24 13.04
#